data_AF-A0AA35IR90-F1
#
_entry.id   AF-A0AA35IR90-F1
#
_cell.length_a   1.000
_cell.length_b   1.000
_cell.length_c   1.000
_cell.angle_alpha   90.00
_cell.angle_beta   90.00
_cell.angle_gamma   90.00
#
_symmetry.space_group_name_H-M   'P 1'
#
loop_
_entity.id
_entity.type
_entity.pdbx_description
1 polymer ?
#
loop_
_entity_poly.entity_id
_entity_poly.type
_entity_poly.pdbx_seq_one_letter_code
_entity_poly.pdbx_strand_id
1 'polypeptide(L)'
;MKALVEEIDKRTYNPDIYFTSLDPQARRYTSKKINKHGTTSSSRPVKRINYSLADLEARLYTSRPDGDANNVSRQDDRNSKNSNSFEERFTQQEILQSDRRFMELNTENFSDLPNVPTLLSDLTGVPRDRIESTTKPISQTSDGLSSLMGGASFGKEHSKYGHGWVLKPETLREVQLSYKSTKLPKPKRKNTNRIVALKKVLSSKRNLHSFLDSALLNLMDKNVIYHNVYNKRYFKVLPLITTCSICGGYDSISSCVNCSNKICSVSCFKLHNETRCRNR
;
A
#
# COMPACT_ATOMS: atom_id res chain seq x y z
N MET A 1 -13.93 47.52 8.10
CA MET A 1 -15.39 47.56 7.90
C MET A 1 -15.73 46.54 6.83
N LYS A 2 -16.77 45.72 7.04
CA LYS A 2 -17.25 44.79 6.01
C LYS A 2 -18.12 45.59 5.03
N ALA A 3 -17.98 45.34 3.72
CA ALA A 3 -18.84 45.96 2.72
C ALA A 3 -20.30 45.51 2.93
N LEU A 4 -21.24 46.46 2.84
CA LEU A 4 -22.69 46.20 2.96
C LEU A 4 -23.32 45.80 1.62
N VAL A 5 -22.59 46.00 0.51
CA VAL A 5 -23.04 45.73 -0.86
C VAL A 5 -21.89 45.06 -1.61
N GLU A 6 -22.20 43.99 -2.34
CA GLU A 6 -21.27 43.23 -3.18
C GLU A 6 -21.90 43.08 -4.58
N GLU A 7 -21.11 43.35 -5.62
CA GLU A 7 -21.55 43.20 -7.01
C GLU A 7 -21.44 41.73 -7.43
N ILE A 8 -22.55 41.14 -7.87
CA ILE A 8 -22.66 39.72 -8.23
C ILE A 8 -23.35 39.56 -9.59
N ASP A 9 -22.80 38.68 -10.43
CA ASP A 9 -23.34 38.37 -11.76
C ASP A 9 -24.31 37.19 -11.72
N LYS A 10 -25.55 37.36 -12.19
CA LYS A 10 -26.59 36.31 -12.17
C LYS A 10 -26.24 35.03 -12.95
N ARG A 11 -25.34 35.10 -13.93
CA ARG A 11 -24.96 33.93 -14.75
C ARG A 11 -23.77 33.16 -14.20
N THR A 12 -22.81 33.89 -13.62
CA THR A 12 -21.51 33.34 -13.22
C THR A 12 -21.46 33.07 -11.71
N TYR A 13 -22.16 33.89 -10.91
CA TYR A 13 -22.18 33.76 -9.47
C TYR A 13 -23.18 32.68 -9.03
N ASN A 14 -22.71 31.77 -8.20
CA ASN A 14 -23.55 30.86 -7.44
C ASN A 14 -23.26 31.10 -5.95
N PRO A 15 -24.26 31.41 -5.10
CA PRO A 15 -24.06 31.67 -3.68
C PRO A 15 -23.44 30.48 -2.93
N ASP A 16 -23.58 29.26 -3.46
CA ASP A 16 -23.07 28.04 -2.84
C ASP A 16 -21.63 27.69 -3.27
N ILE A 17 -21.12 28.30 -4.35
CA ILE A 17 -19.81 27.96 -4.92
C ILE A 17 -18.92 29.22 -4.93
N TYR A 18 -18.01 29.28 -3.96
CA TYR A 18 -17.00 30.32 -3.90
C TYR A 18 -15.66 29.81 -4.48
N PHE A 19 -15.16 30.49 -5.51
CA PHE A 19 -13.88 30.18 -6.12
C PHE A 19 -13.07 31.46 -6.30
N THR A 20 -11.86 31.49 -5.75
CA THR A 20 -10.90 32.57 -5.96
C THR A 20 -9.59 32.02 -6.44
N SER A 21 -9.14 32.48 -7.60
CA SER A 21 -7.82 32.20 -8.13
C SER A 21 -7.15 33.49 -8.58
N LEU A 22 -5.83 33.56 -8.45
CA LEU A 22 -5.05 34.62 -9.09
C LEU A 22 -5.16 34.45 -10.61
N ASP A 23 -5.72 35.45 -11.29
CA ASP A 23 -5.84 35.46 -12.74
C ASP A 23 -4.44 35.48 -13.39
N PRO A 24 -4.07 34.46 -14.18
CA PRO A 24 -2.80 34.44 -14.90
C PRO A 24 -2.70 35.53 -15.97
N GLN A 25 -3.81 36.11 -16.45
CA GLN A 25 -3.79 37.21 -17.42
C GLN A 25 -3.40 38.55 -16.79
N ALA A 26 -3.70 38.77 -15.51
CA ALA A 26 -3.29 39.97 -14.77
C ALA A 26 -1.76 40.17 -14.68
N ARG A 27 -0.95 39.10 -14.86
CA ARG A 27 0.52 39.20 -14.91
C ARG A 27 1.07 39.83 -16.19
N ARG A 28 0.29 39.93 -17.27
CA ARG A 28 0.79 40.49 -18.54
C ARG A 28 0.88 42.03 -18.52
N TYR A 29 0.25 42.71 -17.55
CA TYR A 29 0.18 44.17 -17.54
C TYR A 29 1.20 44.87 -16.65
N THR A 30 2.00 44.16 -15.85
CA THR A 30 3.09 44.77 -15.06
C THR A 30 4.46 44.39 -15.61
N SER A 31 4.85 45.04 -16.70
CA SER A 31 6.24 45.11 -17.15
C SER A 31 7.07 45.92 -16.12
N LYS A 32 7.49 45.28 -15.01
CA LYS A 32 8.59 45.81 -14.21
C LYS A 32 9.89 45.29 -14.81
N LYS A 33 10.70 46.20 -15.37
CA LYS A 33 12.09 45.96 -15.79
C LYS A 33 12.85 45.26 -14.67
N ILE A 34 13.20 43.99 -14.86
CA ILE A 34 14.12 43.27 -13.98
C ILE A 34 15.53 43.54 -14.52
N ASN A 35 16.35 44.20 -13.70
CA ASN A 35 17.77 44.42 -13.94
C ASN A 35 18.50 43.08 -14.14
N LYS A 36 19.23 42.96 -15.24
CA LYS A 36 20.16 41.87 -15.52
C LYS A 36 21.37 41.98 -14.57
N HIS A 37 21.37 41.22 -13.49
CA HIS A 37 22.58 40.67 -12.88
C HIS A 37 22.21 39.46 -12.03
N GLY A 38 22.67 38.28 -12.44
CA GLY A 38 22.49 37.03 -11.70
C GLY A 38 22.29 35.83 -12.61
N THR A 39 23.36 35.08 -12.85
CA THR A 39 23.36 33.75 -13.45
C THR A 39 22.57 32.76 -12.59
N THR A 40 21.27 32.59 -12.87
CA THR A 40 20.49 31.42 -12.44
C THR A 40 19.51 31.06 -13.55
N SER A 41 19.59 29.83 -14.04
CA SER A 41 18.72 29.21 -15.04
C SER A 41 17.23 29.54 -14.85
N SER A 42 16.68 30.44 -15.65
CA SER A 42 15.26 30.78 -15.66
C SER A 42 14.45 29.68 -16.35
N SER A 43 14.11 28.62 -15.62
CA SER A 43 13.27 27.52 -16.11
C SER A 43 11.80 27.93 -16.20
N ARG A 44 11.11 27.56 -17.30
CA ARG A 44 9.66 27.74 -17.48
C ARG A 44 8.89 26.97 -16.39
N PRO A 45 7.88 27.56 -15.73
CA PRO A 45 7.00 26.81 -14.84
C PRO A 45 6.09 25.91 -15.68
N VAL A 46 6.19 24.59 -15.49
CA VAL A 46 5.39 23.59 -16.21
C VAL A 46 4.56 22.81 -15.19
N LYS A 47 3.27 22.64 -15.47
CA LYS A 47 2.40 21.75 -14.67
C LYS A 47 2.90 20.32 -14.83
N ARG A 48 2.87 19.56 -13.75
CA ARG A 48 3.30 18.15 -13.79
C ARG A 48 2.31 17.33 -14.59
N ILE A 49 2.82 16.57 -15.54
CA ILE A 49 2.06 15.65 -16.37
C ILE A 49 2.62 14.26 -16.08
N ASN A 50 1.76 13.34 -15.67
CA ASN A 50 2.15 11.94 -15.53
C ASN A 50 2.21 11.32 -16.92
N TYR A 51 3.38 10.82 -17.31
CA TYR A 51 3.60 10.17 -18.60
C TYR A 51 3.39 8.65 -18.54
N SER A 52 2.85 8.13 -17.44
CA SER A 52 2.56 6.70 -17.30
C SER A 52 1.28 6.35 -18.05
N LEU A 53 1.38 5.48 -19.07
CA LEU A 53 0.23 5.04 -19.85
C LEU A 53 -0.85 4.40 -18.96
N ALA A 54 -0.45 3.52 -18.04
CA ALA A 54 -1.36 2.85 -17.13
C ALA A 54 -2.12 3.85 -16.22
N ASP A 55 -1.48 4.95 -15.79
CA ASP A 55 -2.14 6.01 -15.01
C ASP A 55 -3.15 6.77 -15.87
N LEU A 56 -2.81 7.09 -17.13
CA LEU A 56 -3.73 7.76 -18.05
C LEU A 56 -4.95 6.90 -18.37
N GLU A 57 -4.73 5.62 -18.69
CA GLU A 57 -5.80 4.66 -18.96
C GLU A 57 -6.67 4.44 -17.72
N ALA A 58 -6.06 4.22 -16.54
CA ALA A 58 -6.80 4.06 -15.30
C ALA A 58 -7.69 5.25 -15.00
N ARG A 59 -7.20 6.48 -15.20
CA ARG A 59 -8.00 7.70 -15.02
C ARG A 59 -9.17 7.76 -15.98
N LEU A 60 -8.97 7.42 -17.25
CA LEU A 60 -10.04 7.44 -18.25
C LEU A 60 -11.12 6.38 -18.00
N TYR A 61 -10.73 5.17 -17.61
CA TYR A 61 -11.67 4.07 -17.36
C TYR A 61 -12.38 4.14 -16.00
N THR A 62 -11.85 4.93 -15.06
CA THR A 62 -12.47 5.15 -13.74
C THR A 62 -13.22 6.47 -13.64
N SER A 63 -12.87 7.48 -14.46
CA SER A 63 -13.64 8.71 -14.58
C SER A 63 -14.94 8.41 -15.32
N ARG A 64 -16.03 8.18 -14.58
CA ARG A 64 -17.36 8.34 -15.18
C ARG A 64 -17.50 9.82 -15.60
N PRO A 65 -18.02 10.11 -16.80
CA PRO A 65 -18.39 11.47 -17.13
C PRO A 65 -19.57 11.86 -16.23
N ASP A 66 -19.34 12.76 -15.27
CA ASP A 66 -20.40 13.53 -14.64
C ASP A 66 -20.98 14.45 -15.72
N GLY A 67 -21.93 13.91 -16.48
CA GLY A 67 -22.44 14.55 -17.68
C GLY A 67 -23.69 13.86 -18.23
N ASP A 68 -24.68 13.57 -17.36
CA ASP A 68 -26.07 13.39 -17.79
C ASP A 68 -27.02 13.80 -16.66
N ALA A 69 -27.13 15.12 -16.48
CA ALA A 69 -28.24 15.75 -15.80
C ALA A 69 -29.48 15.67 -16.71
N ASN A 70 -30.10 14.49 -16.84
CA ASN A 70 -31.47 14.32 -17.34
C ASN A 70 -31.97 12.87 -17.16
N ASN A 71 -32.12 12.43 -15.91
CA ASN A 71 -33.26 11.57 -15.55
C ASN A 71 -33.48 11.63 -14.04
N VAL A 72 -34.33 12.57 -13.66
CA VAL A 72 -34.92 12.67 -12.33
C VAL A 72 -35.92 11.51 -12.20
N SER A 73 -35.46 10.36 -11.68
CA SER A 73 -36.32 9.59 -10.78
C SER A 73 -35.91 9.96 -9.36
N ARG A 74 -36.61 10.97 -8.84
CA ARG A 74 -36.65 11.28 -7.41
C ARG A 74 -37.23 10.08 -6.69
N GLN A 75 -36.38 9.30 -6.04
CA GLN A 75 -36.76 8.51 -4.88
C GLN A 75 -35.76 8.78 -3.77
N ASP A 76 -36.17 9.69 -2.89
CA ASP A 76 -35.83 9.78 -1.46
C ASP A 76 -34.42 9.39 -0.98
N ASP A 77 -33.45 10.28 -1.19
CA ASP A 77 -32.18 10.31 -0.43
C ASP A 77 -32.07 11.57 0.45
N ARG A 78 -33.17 11.93 1.13
CA ARG A 78 -33.16 13.03 2.13
C ARG A 78 -32.96 12.58 3.57
N ASN A 79 -32.55 11.33 3.82
CA ASN A 79 -32.35 10.85 5.19
C ASN A 79 -31.09 10.01 5.46
N SER A 80 -30.01 10.21 4.70
CA SER A 80 -28.72 9.59 5.02
C SER A 80 -27.57 10.61 5.05
N LYS A 81 -27.61 11.52 6.02
CA LYS A 81 -26.45 12.36 6.38
C LYS A 81 -25.74 11.88 7.65
N ASN A 82 -26.01 10.65 8.10
CA ASN A 82 -25.39 10.15 9.33
C ASN A 82 -25.16 8.63 9.38
N SER A 83 -24.91 8.00 8.22
CA SER A 83 -24.34 6.66 8.17
C SER A 83 -23.10 6.65 7.27
N ASN A 84 -22.07 7.39 7.67
CA ASN A 84 -20.72 7.08 7.22
C ASN A 84 -20.36 5.73 7.86
N SER A 85 -20.71 4.62 7.20
CA SER A 85 -20.12 3.35 7.56
C SER A 85 -18.60 3.54 7.41
N PHE A 86 -17.85 3.22 8.46
CA PHE A 86 -16.39 3.35 8.41
C PHE A 86 -15.78 2.52 7.27
N GLU A 87 -16.51 1.49 6.81
CA GLU A 87 -16.21 0.68 5.62
C GLU A 87 -15.99 1.52 4.35
N GLU A 88 -16.66 2.68 4.20
CA GLU A 88 -16.50 3.54 3.02
C GLU A 88 -15.35 4.56 3.15
N ARG A 89 -14.69 4.67 4.32
CA ARG A 89 -13.67 5.69 4.55
C ARG A 89 -12.34 5.39 3.87
N PHE A 90 -12.01 4.11 3.70
CA PHE A 90 -10.78 3.67 3.05
C PHE A 90 -11.13 2.88 1.79
N THR A 91 -10.49 3.22 0.68
CA THR A 91 -10.70 2.48 -0.55
C THR A 91 -10.14 1.06 -0.42
N GLN A 92 -10.76 0.08 -1.10
CA GLN A 92 -10.27 -1.31 -1.09
C GLN A 92 -8.79 -1.40 -1.54
N GLN A 93 -8.36 -0.54 -2.45
CA GLN A 93 -6.96 -0.46 -2.90
C GLN A 93 -6.03 0.01 -1.78
N GLU A 94 -6.46 0.99 -0.98
CA GLU A 94 -5.69 1.46 0.18
C GLU A 94 -5.61 0.40 1.28
N ILE A 95 -6.68 -0.38 1.47
CA ILE A 95 -6.69 -1.54 2.37
C ILE A 95 -5.66 -2.59 1.88
N LEU A 96 -5.69 -2.98 0.61
CA LEU A 96 -4.71 -3.93 0.05
C LEU A 96 -3.26 -3.41 0.16
N GLN A 97 -3.05 -2.12 -0.08
CA GLN A 97 -1.75 -1.49 0.10
C GLN A 97 -1.31 -1.50 1.58
N SER A 98 -2.25 -1.34 2.51
CA SER A 98 -1.99 -1.41 3.95
C SER A 98 -1.65 -2.84 4.40
N ASP A 99 -2.40 -3.85 3.95
CA ASP A 99 -2.17 -5.26 4.28
C ASP A 99 -0.82 -5.74 3.73
N ARG A 100 -0.50 -5.36 2.49
CA ARG A 100 0.81 -5.66 1.90
C ARG A 100 1.93 -5.03 2.70
N ARG A 101 1.82 -3.73 3.00
CA ARG A 101 2.85 -3.02 3.77
C ARG A 101 2.99 -3.61 5.17
N PHE A 102 1.87 -3.99 5.80
CA PHE A 102 1.86 -4.65 7.10
C PHE A 102 2.63 -5.97 7.05
N MET A 103 2.37 -6.81 6.05
CA MET A 103 3.07 -8.09 5.88
C MET A 103 4.56 -7.92 5.55
N GLU A 104 4.93 -6.92 4.74
CA GLU A 104 6.33 -6.60 4.46
C GLU A 104 7.06 -6.14 5.73
N LEU A 105 6.42 -5.33 6.58
CA LEU A 105 6.98 -4.92 7.88
C LEU A 105 7.01 -6.05 8.91
N ASN A 106 6.11 -7.02 8.81
CA ASN A 106 6.08 -8.22 9.65
C ASN A 106 7.09 -9.30 9.19
N THR A 107 7.75 -9.10 8.05
CA THR A 107 8.73 -10.04 7.51
C THR A 107 10.12 -9.69 8.02
N GLU A 108 10.78 -10.64 8.68
CA GLU A 108 12.07 -10.40 9.35
C GLU A 108 13.26 -10.33 8.37
N ASN A 109 13.23 -11.14 7.31
CA ASN A 109 14.35 -11.31 6.41
C ASN A 109 14.05 -10.83 4.98
N PHE A 110 15.02 -10.18 4.35
CA PHE A 110 14.88 -9.62 3.01
C PHE A 110 14.62 -10.68 1.93
N SER A 111 15.16 -11.91 2.10
CA SER A 111 14.92 -13.00 1.14
C SER A 111 13.47 -13.46 1.09
N ASP A 112 12.69 -13.17 2.13
CA ASP A 112 11.31 -13.63 2.27
C ASP A 112 10.30 -12.61 1.78
N LEU A 113 10.72 -11.35 1.56
CA LEU A 113 9.86 -10.28 1.04
C LEU A 113 9.16 -10.62 -0.30
N PRO A 114 9.82 -11.27 -1.29
CA PRO A 114 9.15 -11.66 -2.53
C PRO A 114 8.05 -12.71 -2.35
N ASN A 115 8.04 -13.44 -1.22
CA ASN A 115 7.04 -14.47 -0.95
C ASN A 115 5.76 -13.89 -0.33
N VAL A 116 5.80 -12.64 0.16
CA VAL A 116 4.69 -11.96 0.83
C VAL A 116 3.42 -11.87 -0.04
N PRO A 117 3.48 -11.46 -1.32
CA PRO A 117 2.27 -11.34 -2.15
C PRO A 117 1.54 -12.67 -2.36
N THR A 118 2.26 -13.79 -2.40
CA THR A 118 1.68 -15.14 -2.54
C THR A 118 0.86 -15.50 -1.30
N LEU A 119 1.44 -15.32 -0.11
CA LEU A 119 0.70 -15.58 1.13
C LEU A 119 -0.50 -14.64 1.28
N LEU A 120 -0.34 -13.37 0.89
CA LEU A 120 -1.42 -12.39 0.95
C LEU A 120 -2.56 -12.74 -0.02
N SER A 121 -2.27 -13.28 -1.21
CA SER A 121 -3.31 -13.74 -2.13
C SER A 121 -4.16 -14.87 -1.54
N ASP A 122 -3.55 -15.79 -0.79
CA ASP A 122 -4.28 -16.93 -0.22
C ASP A 122 -5.20 -16.56 0.94
N LEU A 123 -4.78 -15.54 1.69
CA LEU A 123 -5.49 -15.01 2.85
C LEU A 123 -6.62 -14.07 2.42
N THR A 124 -6.41 -13.27 1.37
CA THR A 124 -7.40 -12.31 0.87
C THR A 124 -8.34 -12.90 -0.19
N GLY A 125 -7.94 -13.99 -0.84
CA GLY A 125 -8.65 -14.57 -1.99
C GLY A 125 -8.53 -13.76 -3.29
N VAL A 126 -7.78 -12.66 -3.29
CA VAL A 126 -7.49 -11.85 -4.47
C VAL A 126 -6.34 -12.51 -5.24
N PRO A 127 -6.43 -12.67 -6.57
CA PRO A 127 -5.37 -13.32 -7.34
C PRO A 127 -4.04 -12.59 -7.19
N ARG A 128 -2.96 -13.36 -7.01
CA ARG A 128 -1.59 -12.85 -6.80
C ARG A 128 -1.19 -11.80 -7.84
N ASP A 129 -1.42 -12.09 -9.12
CA ASP A 129 -1.02 -11.20 -10.22
C ASP A 129 -1.68 -9.82 -10.13
N ARG A 130 -2.92 -9.76 -9.60
CA ARG A 130 -3.62 -8.50 -9.38
C ARG A 130 -3.02 -7.71 -8.22
N ILE A 131 -2.64 -8.37 -7.13
CA ILE A 131 -1.97 -7.71 -5.99
C ILE A 131 -0.58 -7.21 -6.40
N GLU A 132 0.16 -8.03 -7.16
CA GLU A 132 1.53 -7.74 -7.58
C GLU A 132 1.60 -6.63 -8.63
N SER A 133 0.62 -6.53 -9.54
CA SER A 133 0.56 -5.49 -10.56
C SER A 133 0.03 -4.14 -10.04
N THR A 134 -0.94 -4.16 -9.12
CA THR A 134 -1.58 -2.92 -8.63
C THR A 134 -0.86 -2.28 -7.46
N THR A 135 -0.15 -3.08 -6.67
CA THR A 135 0.53 -2.62 -5.45
C THR A 135 2.03 -2.78 -5.65
N LYS A 136 2.85 -1.82 -5.23
CA LYS A 136 4.32 -1.90 -5.36
C LYS A 136 4.98 -2.29 -4.03
N PRO A 137 6.00 -3.17 -4.02
CA PRO A 137 6.72 -3.54 -2.81
C PRO A 137 7.63 -2.41 -2.33
N ILE A 138 7.91 -2.34 -1.02
CA ILE A 138 8.85 -1.36 -0.45
C ILE A 138 10.22 -1.42 -1.15
N SER A 139 10.70 -2.61 -1.52
CA SER A 139 12.02 -2.82 -2.15
C SER A 139 12.20 -2.10 -3.49
N GLN A 140 11.12 -1.84 -4.24
CA GLN A 140 11.17 -1.11 -5.51
C GLN A 140 11.07 0.40 -5.35
N THR A 141 10.99 0.89 -4.12
CA THR A 141 10.55 2.26 -3.87
C THR A 141 11.59 3.18 -3.22
N SER A 142 12.78 2.64 -2.98
CA SER A 142 14.00 3.40 -2.74
C SER A 142 14.88 3.24 -3.97
N ASP A 143 14.94 4.28 -4.81
CA ASP A 143 15.77 4.36 -6.04
C ASP A 143 17.30 4.19 -5.78
N GLY A 144 17.72 3.85 -4.56
CA GLY A 144 19.11 3.56 -4.19
C GLY A 144 19.40 2.13 -3.72
N LEU A 145 18.39 1.31 -3.37
CA LEU A 145 18.66 -0.05 -2.87
C LEU A 145 18.68 -1.11 -3.99
N SER A 146 17.90 -0.90 -5.05
CA SER A 146 17.92 -1.72 -6.27
C SER A 146 19.23 -1.61 -7.07
N SER A 147 20.08 -0.62 -6.78
CA SER A 147 21.40 -0.47 -7.41
C SER A 147 22.51 -1.20 -6.64
N LEU A 148 22.33 -1.49 -5.35
CA LEU A 148 23.28 -2.23 -4.53
C LEU A 148 23.04 -3.75 -4.61
N MET A 149 21.79 -4.14 -4.82
CA MET A 149 21.43 -5.49 -5.22
C MET A 149 21.27 -5.49 -6.72
N GLY A 150 22.38 -5.70 -7.44
CA GLY A 150 22.45 -5.65 -8.89
C GLY A 150 21.23 -6.28 -9.55
N GLY A 151 20.78 -5.67 -10.66
CA GLY A 151 19.60 -6.01 -11.45
C GLY A 151 19.58 -7.44 -11.99
N ALA A 152 19.55 -8.41 -11.09
CA ALA A 152 18.98 -9.70 -11.34
C ALA A 152 17.48 -9.43 -11.46
N SER A 153 17.01 -9.35 -12.70
CA SER A 153 15.76 -9.98 -13.05
C SER A 153 15.65 -11.22 -12.16
N PHE A 154 14.70 -11.24 -11.22
CA PHE A 154 14.34 -12.46 -10.51
C PHE A 154 13.76 -13.39 -11.58
N GLY A 155 14.69 -14.02 -12.30
CA GLY A 155 14.41 -15.01 -13.28
C GLY A 155 13.53 -16.04 -12.62
N LYS A 156 12.55 -16.47 -13.40
CA LYS A 156 11.94 -17.79 -13.45
C LYS A 156 12.91 -18.95 -13.17
N GLU A 157 13.64 -18.96 -12.06
CA GLU A 157 13.93 -20.19 -11.35
C GLU A 157 12.70 -20.45 -10.51
N HIS A 158 11.67 -20.97 -11.18
CA HIS A 158 10.77 -21.92 -10.55
C HIS A 158 11.66 -23.01 -9.96
N SER A 159 12.06 -22.82 -8.71
CA SER A 159 12.69 -23.87 -7.96
C SER A 159 11.71 -25.04 -8.00
N LYS A 160 12.14 -26.12 -8.64
CA LYS A 160 11.53 -27.45 -8.56
C LYS A 160 11.33 -27.91 -7.11
N TYR A 161 11.88 -27.16 -6.15
CA TYR A 161 11.69 -27.30 -4.71
C TYR A 161 11.59 -25.91 -4.04
N GLY A 162 10.38 -25.33 -3.94
CA GLY A 162 10.10 -24.03 -3.27
C GLY A 162 10.44 -23.96 -1.76
N HIS A 163 11.33 -24.83 -1.27
CA HIS A 163 11.64 -25.08 0.13
C HIS A 163 13.14 -25.27 0.40
N GLY A 164 14.01 -25.08 -0.61
CA GLY A 164 15.46 -25.25 -0.47
C GLY A 164 16.20 -24.20 0.37
N TRP A 165 15.49 -23.18 0.87
CA TRP A 165 16.10 -22.04 1.56
C TRP A 165 16.22 -22.23 3.08
N VAL A 166 15.21 -22.79 3.75
CA VAL A 166 15.20 -22.89 5.23
C VAL A 166 15.75 -24.22 5.74
N LEU A 167 15.37 -25.36 5.14
CA LEU A 167 15.85 -26.68 5.56
C LEU A 167 16.70 -27.35 4.47
N LYS A 168 18.02 -27.31 4.66
CA LYS A 168 18.98 -28.10 3.88
C LYS A 168 19.42 -29.35 4.66
N PRO A 169 19.58 -30.51 4.00
CA PRO A 169 19.99 -31.74 4.68
C PRO A 169 21.39 -31.61 5.31
N GLU A 170 22.27 -30.81 4.73
CA GLU A 170 23.59 -30.48 5.27
C GLU A 170 23.46 -29.69 6.58
N THR A 171 22.66 -28.63 6.59
CA THR A 171 22.36 -27.84 7.81
C THR A 171 21.70 -28.70 8.90
N LEU A 172 20.83 -29.65 8.54
CA LEU A 172 20.29 -30.59 9.52
C LEU A 172 21.38 -31.49 10.13
N ARG A 173 22.39 -31.89 9.36
CA ARG A 173 23.54 -32.64 9.89
C ARG A 173 24.41 -31.77 10.79
N GLU A 174 24.59 -30.50 10.46
CA GLU A 174 25.30 -29.54 11.31
C GLU A 174 24.59 -29.36 12.65
N VAL A 175 23.27 -29.15 12.64
CA VAL A 175 22.45 -29.11 13.87
C VAL A 175 22.58 -30.42 14.65
N GLN A 176 22.61 -31.58 13.96
CA GLN A 176 22.87 -32.86 14.58
C GLN A 176 24.22 -32.94 15.29
N LEU A 177 25.28 -32.41 14.66
CA LEU A 177 26.59 -32.32 15.27
C LEU A 177 26.59 -31.37 16.48
N SER A 178 25.83 -30.28 16.43
CA SER A 178 25.69 -29.33 17.55
C SER A 178 25.07 -29.97 18.80
N TYR A 179 24.02 -30.80 18.66
CA TYR A 179 23.36 -31.43 19.83
C TYR A 179 23.96 -32.78 20.25
N LYS A 180 24.92 -33.32 19.48
CA LYS A 180 25.53 -34.65 19.68
C LYS A 180 26.30 -34.79 20.99
N SER A 181 26.62 -33.69 21.67
CA SER A 181 27.30 -33.65 22.98
C SER A 181 26.43 -34.18 24.12
N THR A 182 25.11 -34.29 23.93
CA THR A 182 24.17 -34.84 24.92
C THR A 182 23.81 -36.30 24.63
N LYS A 183 23.51 -37.09 25.67
CA LYS A 183 23.38 -38.56 25.57
C LYS A 183 22.40 -38.97 24.45
N LEU A 184 22.80 -39.99 23.67
CA LEU A 184 22.01 -40.47 22.55
C LEU A 184 20.70 -41.15 23.02
N PRO A 185 19.55 -40.85 22.38
CA PRO A 185 18.31 -41.59 22.61
C PRO A 185 18.43 -43.02 22.06
N LYS A 186 17.84 -44.02 22.74
CA LYS A 186 17.85 -45.42 22.28
C LYS A 186 16.85 -45.61 21.12
N PRO A 187 17.30 -45.89 19.88
CA PRO A 187 16.37 -46.10 18.76
C PRO A 187 15.74 -47.49 18.85
N LYS A 188 14.40 -47.56 18.99
CA LYS A 188 13.61 -48.77 18.75
C LYS A 188 12.61 -48.49 17.63
N ARG A 189 12.69 -49.21 16.52
CA ARG A 189 11.82 -49.03 15.35
C ARG A 189 11.23 -50.38 14.94
N LYS A 190 9.90 -50.42 14.75
CA LYS A 190 9.16 -51.58 14.20
C LYS A 190 8.41 -51.13 12.96
N ASN A 191 8.53 -51.85 11.85
CA ASN A 191 7.84 -51.48 10.61
C ASN A 191 6.33 -51.66 10.77
N THR A 192 5.60 -50.54 10.74
CA THR A 192 4.14 -50.47 10.77
C THR A 192 3.68 -49.32 9.89
N ASN A 193 2.42 -49.33 9.45
CA ASN A 193 1.84 -48.22 8.68
C ASN A 193 1.91 -46.89 9.44
N ARG A 194 1.84 -46.93 10.77
CA ARG A 194 2.05 -45.76 11.64
C ARG A 194 3.48 -45.22 11.52
N ILE A 195 4.51 -46.07 11.43
CA ILE A 195 5.89 -45.62 11.18
C ILE A 195 6.03 -45.01 9.78
N VAL A 196 5.32 -45.52 8.77
CA VAL A 196 5.31 -44.91 7.42
C VAL A 196 4.71 -43.52 7.46
N ALA A 197 3.56 -43.34 8.14
CA ALA A 197 2.94 -42.04 8.37
C ALA A 197 3.87 -41.10 9.16
N LEU A 198 4.52 -41.59 10.21
CA LEU A 198 5.50 -40.81 10.98
C LEU A 198 6.66 -40.34 10.12
N LYS A 199 7.23 -41.19 9.25
CA LYS A 199 8.29 -40.78 8.32
C LYS A 199 7.81 -39.70 7.35
N LYS A 200 6.57 -39.82 6.84
CA LYS A 200 5.95 -38.83 5.96
C LYS A 200 5.75 -37.48 6.66
N VAL A 201 5.28 -37.49 7.90
CA VAL A 201 5.04 -36.29 8.71
C VAL A 201 6.36 -35.62 9.11
N LEU A 202 7.31 -36.39 9.65
CA LEU A 202 8.60 -35.86 10.12
C LEU A 202 9.49 -35.31 9.01
N SER A 203 9.39 -35.87 7.80
CA SER A 203 10.13 -35.38 6.63
C SER A 203 9.31 -34.40 5.78
N SER A 204 8.25 -33.80 6.33
CA SER A 204 7.50 -32.77 5.63
C SER A 204 8.40 -31.57 5.38
N LYS A 205 8.41 -31.10 4.13
CA LYS A 205 9.11 -29.89 3.69
C LYS A 205 8.13 -28.91 3.03
N ARG A 206 6.83 -28.97 3.38
CA ARG A 206 5.78 -28.16 2.74
C ARG A 206 5.65 -26.80 3.44
N ASN A 207 5.44 -25.74 2.67
CA ASN A 207 5.11 -24.40 3.20
C ASN A 207 3.63 -24.35 3.61
N LEU A 208 3.26 -23.38 4.46
CA LEU A 208 1.89 -23.14 4.91
C LEU A 208 0.91 -23.02 3.74
N HIS A 209 1.27 -22.28 2.68
CA HIS A 209 0.47 -22.18 1.45
C HIS A 209 0.06 -23.56 0.90
N SER A 210 0.98 -24.52 0.86
CA SER A 210 0.69 -25.88 0.38
C SER A 210 -0.30 -26.64 1.27
N PHE A 211 -0.42 -26.28 2.55
CA PHE A 211 -1.47 -26.82 3.43
C PHE A 211 -2.78 -26.07 3.23
N LEU A 212 -2.73 -24.76 2.97
CA LEU A 212 -3.90 -23.95 2.66
C LEU A 212 -4.60 -24.37 1.36
N ASP A 213 -3.84 -24.82 0.37
CA ASP A 213 -4.34 -25.37 -0.89
C ASP A 213 -4.79 -26.82 -0.78
N SER A 214 -4.34 -27.53 0.25
CA SER A 214 -4.69 -28.94 0.40
C SER A 214 -6.16 -29.07 0.79
N ALA A 215 -6.89 -29.97 0.14
CA ALA A 215 -8.28 -30.32 0.49
C ALA A 215 -8.41 -31.07 1.84
N LEU A 216 -7.36 -31.07 2.67
CA LEU A 216 -7.36 -31.65 4.01
C LEU A 216 -8.11 -30.77 5.01
N LEU A 217 -8.14 -29.46 4.77
CA LEU A 217 -8.95 -28.51 5.53
C LEU A 217 -10.29 -28.31 4.82
N ASN A 218 -11.38 -28.29 5.56
CA ASN A 218 -12.67 -27.96 4.99
C ASN A 218 -12.72 -26.45 4.70
N LEU A 219 -13.48 -26.04 3.68
CA LEU A 219 -13.69 -24.62 3.38
C LEU A 219 -14.32 -23.88 4.58
N MET A 220 -15.22 -24.56 5.30
CA MET A 220 -15.81 -24.02 6.52
C MET A 220 -14.76 -23.82 7.61
N ASP A 221 -13.82 -24.75 7.78
CA ASP A 221 -12.74 -24.62 8.77
C ASP A 221 -11.82 -23.45 8.40
N LYS A 222 -11.46 -23.28 7.12
CA LYS A 222 -10.69 -22.12 6.65
C LYS A 222 -11.41 -20.80 6.97
N ASN A 223 -12.72 -20.74 6.75
CA ASN A 223 -13.52 -19.55 7.02
C ASN A 223 -13.58 -19.23 8.53
N VAL A 224 -13.80 -20.25 9.36
CA VAL A 224 -13.81 -20.08 10.82
C VAL A 224 -12.45 -19.62 11.35
N ILE A 225 -11.35 -20.20 10.85
CA ILE A 225 -9.99 -19.90 11.30
C ILE A 225 -9.54 -18.49 10.87
N TYR A 226 -9.77 -18.09 9.62
CA TYR A 226 -9.19 -16.84 9.08
C TYR A 226 -10.16 -15.68 8.96
N HIS A 227 -11.43 -15.92 8.64
CA HIS A 227 -12.37 -14.86 8.27
C HIS A 227 -13.41 -14.55 9.36
N ASN A 228 -13.63 -15.45 10.32
CA ASN A 228 -14.58 -15.24 11.41
C ASN A 228 -13.96 -14.69 12.70
N VAL A 229 -12.63 -14.63 12.78
CA VAL A 229 -11.90 -14.17 13.97
C VAL A 229 -11.83 -12.65 14.05
N TYR A 230 -11.76 -11.96 12.90
CA TYR A 230 -11.68 -10.50 12.85
C TYR A 230 -13.01 -9.83 13.22
N ASN A 231 -12.92 -8.65 13.84
CA ASN A 231 -14.09 -7.87 14.25
C ASN A 231 -14.91 -7.41 13.04
N LYS A 232 -16.21 -7.75 13.03
CA LYS A 232 -17.15 -7.38 11.96
C LYS A 232 -18.00 -6.15 12.26
N ARG A 233 -18.13 -5.77 13.54
CA ARG A 233 -19.02 -4.68 13.98
C ARG A 233 -18.29 -3.39 14.32
N TYR A 234 -17.11 -3.52 14.93
CA TYR A 234 -16.35 -2.38 15.44
C TYR A 234 -15.08 -2.20 14.61
N PHE A 235 -15.11 -1.23 13.70
CA PHE A 235 -13.92 -0.87 12.92
C PHE A 235 -13.03 0.13 13.66
N LYS A 236 -13.63 1.08 14.38
CA LYS A 236 -12.91 2.05 15.20
C LYS A 236 -13.78 2.54 16.34
N VAL A 237 -13.27 2.42 17.57
CA VAL A 237 -13.93 2.92 18.79
C VAL A 237 -13.19 4.13 19.35
N LEU A 238 -11.85 4.10 19.31
CA LEU A 238 -11.00 5.19 19.81
C LEU A 238 -10.90 6.34 18.81
N PRO A 239 -10.67 7.58 19.27
CA PRO A 239 -10.45 8.72 18.36
C PRO A 239 -9.20 8.48 17.48
N LEU A 240 -9.26 8.98 16.24
CA LEU A 240 -8.11 8.92 15.33
C LEU A 240 -7.15 10.05 15.66
N ILE A 241 -5.87 9.72 15.74
CA ILE A 241 -4.79 10.68 15.91
C ILE A 241 -4.06 10.77 14.57
N THR A 242 -4.03 11.97 13.99
CA THR A 242 -3.22 12.28 12.81
C THR A 242 -1.99 13.03 13.26
N THR A 243 -0.82 12.61 12.79
CA THR A 243 0.47 13.18 13.20
C THR A 243 1.39 13.36 12.00
N CYS A 244 2.47 14.13 12.17
CA CYS A 244 3.47 14.29 11.14
C CYS A 244 4.14 12.95 10.80
N SER A 245 4.23 12.64 9.49
CA SER A 245 4.84 11.40 8.99
C SER A 245 6.38 11.32 9.17
N ILE A 246 7.00 12.40 9.65
CA ILE A 246 8.44 12.50 9.86
C ILE A 246 8.80 12.35 11.33
N CYS A 247 8.26 13.21 12.20
CA CYS A 247 8.62 13.27 13.62
C CYS A 247 7.49 12.89 14.59
N GLY A 248 6.28 12.62 14.09
CA GLY A 248 5.13 12.32 14.95
C GLY A 248 4.52 13.51 15.69
N GLY A 249 4.98 14.75 15.42
CA GLY A 249 4.40 15.96 16.00
C GLY A 249 2.94 16.17 15.57
N TYR A 250 2.11 16.62 16.50
CA TYR A 250 0.69 16.93 16.29
C TYR A 250 0.39 18.43 16.25
N ASP A 251 1.33 19.26 16.72
CA ASP A 251 1.23 20.71 16.62
C ASP A 251 1.50 21.16 15.18
N SER A 252 0.64 22.03 14.64
CA SER A 252 0.76 22.62 13.29
C SER A 252 0.70 21.63 12.11
N ILE A 253 -0.26 20.70 12.12
CA ILE A 253 -0.43 19.73 11.02
C ILE A 253 -0.90 20.43 9.72
N SER A 254 -0.05 20.37 8.70
CA SER A 254 -0.36 20.77 7.33
C SER A 254 -0.23 19.58 6.38
N SER A 255 -0.99 19.54 5.28
CA SER A 255 -0.86 18.49 4.25
C SER A 255 -0.01 18.97 3.07
N CYS A 256 0.90 18.11 2.60
CA CYS A 256 1.68 18.33 1.39
C CYS A 256 0.77 18.49 0.17
N VAL A 257 1.10 19.43 -0.71
CA VAL A 257 0.30 19.75 -1.90
C VAL A 257 0.21 18.58 -2.88
N ASN A 258 1.29 17.83 -3.03
CA ASN A 258 1.40 16.82 -4.08
C ASN A 258 0.96 15.42 -3.64
N CYS A 259 1.24 15.05 -2.39
CA CYS A 259 1.00 13.70 -1.89
C CYS A 259 0.14 13.67 -0.62
N SER A 260 -0.47 14.79 -0.22
CA SER A 260 -1.36 14.96 0.93
C SER A 260 -0.83 14.52 2.31
N ASN A 261 0.43 14.07 2.39
CA ASN A 261 1.11 13.66 3.61
C ASN A 261 1.18 14.78 4.66
N LYS A 262 0.99 14.43 5.93
CA LYS A 262 0.97 15.38 7.06
C LYS A 262 2.38 15.78 7.51
N ILE A 263 2.65 17.08 7.58
CA ILE A 263 3.95 17.70 7.87
C ILE A 263 3.73 18.85 8.87
N CYS A 264 4.51 18.87 9.96
CA CYS A 264 4.35 19.87 11.02
C CYS A 264 5.32 21.07 10.92
N SER A 265 6.47 20.92 10.27
CA SER A 265 7.54 21.93 10.30
C SER A 265 8.26 22.08 8.96
N VAL A 266 8.98 23.19 8.80
CA VAL A 266 9.76 23.49 7.60
C VAL A 266 10.93 22.52 7.41
N SER A 267 11.56 22.06 8.50
CA SER A 267 12.61 21.04 8.42
C SER A 267 12.05 19.69 7.96
N CYS A 268 10.89 19.29 8.48
CA CYS A 268 10.18 18.09 8.02
C CYS A 268 9.76 18.23 6.55
N PHE A 269 9.36 19.42 6.09
CA PHE A 269 9.03 19.67 4.69
C PHE A 269 10.23 19.50 3.75
N LYS A 270 11.41 20.00 4.14
CA LYS A 270 12.65 19.81 3.35
C LYS A 270 12.99 18.32 3.19
N LEU A 271 13.05 17.58 4.31
CA LEU A 271 13.35 16.15 4.29
C LEU A 271 12.29 15.34 3.51
N HIS A 272 11.03 15.73 3.61
CA HIS A 272 9.93 15.12 2.88
C HIS A 272 10.11 15.25 1.36
N ASN A 273 10.48 16.44 0.88
CA ASN A 273 10.66 16.72 -0.55
C ASN A 273 11.86 15.99 -1.18
N GLU A 274 12.80 15.54 -0.36
CA GLU A 274 13.99 14.81 -0.79
C GLU A 274 13.76 13.30 -0.86
N THR A 275 13.11 12.71 0.15
CA THR A 275 13.10 11.24 0.33
C THR A 275 11.73 10.59 0.27
N ARG A 276 10.63 11.35 0.49
CA ARG A 276 9.31 10.76 0.74
C ARG A 276 8.19 11.25 -0.19
N CYS A 277 8.38 12.37 -0.89
CA CYS A 277 7.37 12.90 -1.82
C CYS A 277 7.49 12.27 -3.22
N ARG A 278 6.79 11.15 -3.46
CA ARG A 278 6.84 10.44 -4.76
C ARG A 278 6.04 11.11 -5.87
N ASN A 279 4.98 11.84 -5.52
CA ASN A 279 4.17 12.60 -6.47
C ASN A 279 4.73 14.02 -6.66
N ARG A 280 6.00 14.25 -6.32
CA ARG A 280 6.72 15.44 -6.73
C ARG A 280 6.94 15.29 -8.22
#